data_AF-A0A1G7EV96-F1
#
_entry.id   AF-A0A1G7EV96-F1
#
_cell.length_a   1.000
_cell.length_b   1.000
_cell.length_c   1.000
_cell.angle_alpha   90.00
_cell.angle_beta   90.00
_cell.angle_gamma   90.00
#
_symmetry.space_group_name_H-M   'P 1'
#
loop_
_entity.id
_entity.type
_entity.pdbx_description
1 polymer ?
#
loop_
_entity_poly.entity_id
_entity_poly.type
_entity_poly.pdbx_seq_one_letter_code
_entity_poly.pdbx_strand_id
1 'polypeptide(L)'
;MSREGLVNAALLLALVAVPGWALWADAPFTITLATRAVIFALAAVGLNIALGMGGLVSLGHAVFFGIGGYAMGILASHAQNYTPLMEWPFEIAGTKSMPVIWLVAVLASGLAALLIGLLSLRTSGVYFIMITLAFGQMMYFFAISWPAYGGEDGLSIYVRNGFPGLNTLDPIQFYGLCFGLLCLVLVLHARLMRSPFGLALNAARQVPERVRAVGLDPVRLQLVALVISGAITGLAGALFADLNRFVSPTMLSWQMSGEIMVFVIIGGVARLFGPVAGAGFYVLLEHLLGGVSEYWQIFLGLFLLLVVLFGKGGLVGVLAGRARHD
;
A
#
# COMPACT_ATOMS: atom_id res chain seq x y z
N MET A 1 -9.52 28.31 -1.36
CA MET A 1 -9.18 26.88 -1.20
C MET A 1 -10.29 26.21 -0.39
N SER A 2 -10.77 25.03 -0.79
CA SER A 2 -11.70 24.26 0.04
C SER A 2 -11.00 23.85 1.35
N ARG A 3 -11.75 23.65 2.45
CA ARG A 3 -11.18 23.19 3.74
C ARG A 3 -10.39 21.89 3.59
N GLU A 4 -10.85 20.99 2.73
CA GLU A 4 -10.13 19.76 2.39
C GLU A 4 -8.81 20.04 1.67
N GLY A 5 -8.76 21.02 0.75
CA GLY A 5 -7.52 21.44 0.12
C GLY A 5 -6.48 21.97 1.11
N LEU A 6 -6.92 22.68 2.15
CA LEU A 6 -6.04 23.15 3.23
C LEU A 6 -5.50 22.00 4.08
N VAL A 7 -6.35 21.04 4.47
CA VAL A 7 -5.91 19.85 5.22
C VAL A 7 -4.91 19.03 4.40
N ASN A 8 -5.19 18.83 3.11
CA ASN A 8 -4.29 18.10 2.22
C ASN A 8 -2.94 18.80 2.06
N ALA A 9 -2.95 20.12 1.89
CA ALA A 9 -1.73 20.92 1.83
C ALA A 9 -0.95 20.86 3.15
N ALA A 10 -1.63 20.93 4.29
CA ALA A 10 -1.00 20.81 5.61
C ALA A 10 -0.36 19.43 5.81
N LEU A 11 -1.01 18.34 5.38
CA LEU A 11 -0.46 16.99 5.45
C LEU A 11 0.79 16.82 4.55
N LEU A 12 0.75 17.35 3.32
CA LEU A 12 1.94 17.35 2.45
C LEU A 12 3.08 18.18 3.04
N LEU A 13 2.76 19.36 3.56
CA LEU A 13 3.75 20.22 4.21
C LEU A 13 4.33 19.54 5.45
N ALA A 14 3.53 18.84 6.25
CA ALA A 14 4.01 18.08 7.39
C ALA A 14 4.95 16.95 6.95
N LEU A 15 4.61 16.23 5.89
CA LEU A 15 5.48 15.19 5.34
C LEU A 15 6.84 15.75 4.87
N VAL A 16 6.90 16.97 4.34
CA VAL A 16 8.16 17.60 3.94
C VAL A 16 8.90 18.23 5.14
N ALA A 17 8.17 18.88 6.04
CA ALA A 17 8.73 19.63 7.16
C ALA A 17 9.36 18.71 8.22
N VAL A 18 8.77 17.54 8.49
CA VAL A 18 9.27 16.62 9.52
C VAL A 18 10.67 16.06 9.17
N PRO A 19 10.92 15.51 7.97
CA PRO A 19 12.26 15.09 7.54
C PRO A 19 13.20 16.29 7.36
N GLY A 20 12.72 17.45 6.92
CA GLY A 20 13.53 18.67 6.81
C GLY A 20 14.05 19.15 8.16
N TRP A 21 13.19 19.13 9.18
CA TRP A 21 13.58 19.39 10.57
C TRP A 21 14.53 18.30 11.09
N ALA A 22 14.25 17.03 10.81
CA ALA A 22 15.10 15.92 11.24
C ALA A 22 16.50 15.96 10.62
N LEU A 23 16.63 16.45 9.38
CA LEU A 23 17.92 16.70 8.73
C LEU A 23 18.72 17.78 9.47
N TRP A 24 18.05 18.85 9.88
CA TRP A 24 18.68 19.93 10.65
C TRP A 24 19.04 19.52 12.08
N ALA A 25 18.20 18.69 12.70
CA ALA A 25 18.39 18.18 14.07
C ALA A 25 19.28 16.93 14.15
N ASP A 26 19.86 16.47 13.04
CA ASP A 26 20.66 15.24 12.91
C ASP A 26 19.99 13.99 13.51
N ALA A 27 18.70 13.81 13.21
CA ALA A 27 17.84 12.74 13.73
C ALA A 27 17.46 11.72 12.62
N PRO A 28 18.37 10.84 12.17
CA PRO A 28 18.14 9.92 11.05
C PRO A 28 17.02 8.89 11.33
N PHE A 29 16.78 8.58 12.60
CA PHE A 29 15.68 7.71 13.01
C PHE A 29 14.32 8.31 12.62
N THR A 30 14.12 9.61 12.80
CA THR A 30 12.86 10.29 12.45
C THR A 30 12.62 10.27 10.94
N ILE A 31 13.68 10.37 10.13
CA ILE A 31 13.60 10.24 8.66
C ILE A 31 13.15 8.82 8.27
N THR A 32 13.69 7.81 8.95
CA THR A 32 13.32 6.40 8.72
C THR A 32 11.87 6.13 9.10
N LEU A 33 11.41 6.69 10.22
CA LEU A 33 10.01 6.63 10.65
C LEU A 33 9.07 7.32 9.65
N ALA A 34 9.44 8.51 9.18
CA ALA A 34 8.70 9.23 8.13
C ALA A 34 8.66 8.44 6.81
N THR A 35 9.76 7.77 6.45
CA THR A 35 9.81 6.91 5.26
C THR A 35 8.84 5.73 5.39
N ARG A 36 8.80 5.08 6.56
CA ARG A 36 7.83 4.01 6.85
C ARG A 36 6.39 4.51 6.72
N ALA A 37 6.08 5.69 7.25
CA ALA A 37 4.75 6.30 7.12
C ALA A 37 4.37 6.57 5.67
N VAL A 38 5.31 7.06 4.84
CA VAL A 38 5.09 7.30 3.40
C VAL A 38 4.83 5.99 2.65
N ILE A 39 5.56 4.92 2.96
CA ILE A 39 5.38 3.61 2.32
C ILE A 39 4.02 2.99 2.71
N PHE A 40 3.64 3.05 3.98
CA PHE A 40 2.31 2.62 4.42
C PHE A 40 1.19 3.47 3.84
N ALA A 41 1.41 4.78 3.69
CA ALA A 41 0.48 5.66 2.97
C ALA A 41 0.32 5.21 1.51
N LEU A 42 1.40 4.80 0.84
CA LEU A 42 1.35 4.30 -0.54
C LEU A 42 0.50 3.02 -0.64
N ALA A 43 0.71 2.05 0.26
CA ALA A 43 -0.10 0.83 0.34
C ALA A 43 -1.57 1.13 0.61
N ALA A 44 -1.84 2.05 1.55
CA ALA A 44 -3.19 2.46 1.91
C ALA A 44 -3.89 3.24 0.78
N VAL A 45 -3.18 4.09 0.04
CA VAL A 45 -3.72 4.73 -1.18
C VAL A 45 -4.07 3.68 -2.24
N GLY A 46 -3.23 2.66 -2.40
CA GLY A 46 -3.54 1.48 -3.21
C GLY A 46 -4.89 0.89 -2.82
N LEU A 47 -5.03 0.41 -1.58
CA LEU A 47 -6.28 -0.16 -1.07
C LEU A 47 -7.47 0.79 -1.21
N ASN A 48 -7.28 2.10 -1.00
CA ASN A 48 -8.36 3.09 -1.12
C ASN A 48 -8.90 3.22 -2.55
N ILE A 49 -8.17 2.80 -3.59
CA ILE A 49 -8.70 2.70 -4.95
C ILE A 49 -9.76 1.59 -5.01
N ALA A 50 -9.44 0.40 -4.50
CA ALA A 50 -10.36 -0.74 -4.47
C ALA A 50 -11.53 -0.52 -3.50
N LEU A 51 -11.24 -0.14 -2.26
CA LEU A 51 -12.22 0.09 -1.21
C LEU A 51 -13.01 1.38 -1.41
N GLY A 52 -12.29 2.49 -1.59
CA GLY A 52 -12.85 3.83 -1.64
C GLY A 52 -13.65 4.08 -2.91
N MET A 53 -13.14 3.77 -4.11
CA MET A 53 -13.91 3.94 -5.35
C MET A 53 -14.70 2.70 -5.75
N GLY A 54 -14.09 1.51 -5.64
CA GLY A 54 -14.69 0.26 -6.09
C GLY A 54 -15.69 -0.39 -5.12
N GLY A 55 -15.69 0.03 -3.85
CA GLY A 55 -16.53 -0.58 -2.80
C GLY A 55 -16.07 -1.99 -2.42
N LEU A 56 -14.84 -2.37 -2.76
CA LEU A 56 -14.30 -3.69 -2.54
C LEU A 56 -13.55 -3.74 -1.20
N VAL A 57 -14.20 -4.29 -0.18
CA VAL A 57 -13.53 -4.60 1.09
C VAL A 57 -12.70 -5.86 0.87
N SER A 58 -11.38 -5.73 0.80
CA SER A 58 -10.48 -6.86 0.54
C SER A 58 -9.50 -7.04 1.69
N LEU A 59 -9.51 -8.23 2.30
CA LEU A 59 -8.51 -8.66 3.28
C LEU A 59 -7.33 -9.41 2.63
N GLY A 60 -7.22 -9.34 1.31
CA GLY A 60 -6.13 -9.95 0.53
C GLY A 60 -5.02 -8.98 0.08
N HIS A 61 -5.08 -7.70 0.44
CA HIS A 61 -4.10 -6.71 -0.06
C HIS A 61 -2.67 -6.95 0.42
N ALA A 62 -2.49 -7.62 1.57
CA ALA A 62 -1.18 -8.11 2.01
C ALA A 62 -0.54 -9.07 1.01
N VAL A 63 -1.32 -9.82 0.21
CA VAL A 63 -0.77 -10.64 -0.88
C VAL A 63 0.00 -9.78 -1.86
N PHE A 64 -0.61 -8.69 -2.31
CA PHE A 64 0.01 -7.79 -3.28
C PHE A 64 1.22 -7.08 -2.69
N PHE A 65 1.12 -6.65 -1.42
CA PHE A 65 2.22 -6.06 -0.67
C PHE A 65 3.39 -7.05 -0.54
N GLY A 66 3.14 -8.27 -0.07
CA GLY A 66 4.16 -9.29 0.08
C GLY A 66 4.76 -9.73 -1.25
N ILE A 67 3.97 -9.93 -2.32
CA ILE A 67 4.50 -10.24 -3.66
C ILE A 67 5.50 -9.17 -4.12
N GLY A 68 5.22 -7.89 -3.89
CA GLY A 68 6.16 -6.82 -4.20
C GLY A 68 7.44 -6.87 -3.35
N GLY A 69 7.31 -7.18 -2.06
CA GLY A 69 8.45 -7.38 -1.16
C GLY A 69 9.31 -8.58 -1.56
N TYR A 70 8.69 -9.71 -1.92
CA TYR A 70 9.40 -10.89 -2.40
C TYR A 70 10.02 -10.66 -3.78
N ALA A 71 9.35 -9.95 -4.70
CA ALA A 71 9.94 -9.59 -5.98
C ALA A 71 11.23 -8.79 -5.80
N MET A 72 11.23 -7.83 -4.86
CA MET A 72 12.43 -7.11 -4.46
C MET A 72 13.49 -8.06 -3.86
N GLY A 73 13.14 -8.81 -2.82
CA GLY A 73 14.10 -9.65 -2.11
C GLY A 73 14.74 -10.72 -2.99
N ILE A 74 13.96 -11.36 -3.85
CA ILE A 74 14.40 -12.40 -4.79
C ILE A 74 15.37 -11.83 -5.82
N LEU A 75 15.03 -10.69 -6.45
CA LEU A 75 15.89 -10.07 -7.45
C LEU A 75 17.20 -9.56 -6.82
N ALA A 76 17.11 -8.99 -5.62
CA ALA A 76 18.26 -8.48 -4.88
C ALA A 76 19.19 -9.62 -4.42
N SER A 77 18.64 -10.73 -3.91
CA SER A 77 19.43 -11.87 -3.45
C SER A 77 20.20 -12.53 -4.59
N HIS A 78 19.57 -12.71 -5.75
CA HIS A 78 20.22 -13.24 -6.95
C HIS A 78 21.32 -12.31 -7.46
N ALA A 79 21.10 -10.99 -7.38
CA ALA A 79 22.09 -10.00 -7.78
C ALA A 79 23.30 -9.95 -6.83
N GLN A 80 23.11 -10.30 -5.55
CA GLN A 80 24.15 -10.32 -4.53
C GLN A 80 24.97 -11.61 -4.55
N ASN A 81 24.31 -12.75 -4.80
CA ASN A 81 24.94 -14.07 -4.83
C ASN A 81 25.56 -14.42 -6.21
N TYR A 82 25.42 -13.53 -7.20
CA TYR A 82 25.84 -13.76 -8.59
C TYR A 82 25.21 -15.01 -9.21
N THR A 83 24.01 -15.38 -8.76
CA THR A 83 23.25 -16.50 -9.30
C THR A 83 22.18 -15.95 -10.27
N PRO A 84 22.09 -16.47 -11.50
CA PRO A 84 21.01 -16.11 -12.42
C PRO A 84 19.66 -16.63 -11.90
N LEU A 85 18.60 -15.85 -12.11
CA LEU A 85 17.24 -16.18 -11.70
C LEU A 85 16.65 -17.31 -12.55
N MET A 86 17.03 -17.34 -13.83
CA MET A 86 16.65 -18.36 -14.79
C MET A 86 17.75 -18.43 -15.85
N GLU A 87 18.24 -19.62 -16.16
CA GLU A 87 19.29 -19.84 -17.17
C GLU A 87 18.73 -20.20 -18.55
N TRP A 88 17.46 -20.60 -18.65
CA TRP A 88 16.81 -21.01 -19.90
C TRP A 88 15.32 -20.64 -19.92
N PRO A 89 14.73 -20.13 -21.03
CA PRO A 89 15.30 -19.88 -22.37
C PRO A 89 16.07 -18.56 -22.54
N PHE A 90 16.08 -17.69 -21.52
CA PHE A 90 16.87 -16.46 -21.49
C PHE A 90 17.53 -16.32 -20.11
N GLU A 91 18.81 -15.91 -20.07
CA GLU A 91 19.49 -15.60 -18.80
C GLU A 91 18.89 -14.33 -18.19
N ILE A 92 18.09 -14.51 -17.14
CA ILE A 92 17.55 -13.39 -16.35
C ILE A 92 18.45 -13.24 -15.13
N ALA A 93 19.39 -12.31 -15.17
CA ALA A 93 20.23 -12.00 -14.03
C ALA A 93 19.42 -11.30 -12.91
N GLY A 94 19.80 -11.57 -11.66
CA GLY A 94 19.35 -10.74 -10.54
C GLY A 94 19.74 -9.28 -10.76
N THR A 95 18.92 -8.35 -10.28
CA THR A 95 19.08 -6.92 -10.55
C THR A 95 19.13 -6.12 -9.25
N LYS A 96 20.09 -5.18 -9.15
CA LYS A 96 20.21 -4.23 -8.02
C LYS A 96 19.54 -2.89 -8.29
N SER A 97 18.98 -2.69 -9.48
CA SER A 97 18.38 -1.42 -9.88
C SER A 97 16.91 -1.35 -9.42
N MET A 98 16.62 -0.36 -8.58
CA MET A 98 15.28 -0.12 -8.06
C MET A 98 14.20 0.01 -9.14
N PRO A 99 14.39 0.75 -10.26
CA PRO A 99 13.34 0.91 -11.26
C PRO A 99 12.89 -0.41 -11.90
N VAL A 100 13.82 -1.34 -12.13
CA VAL A 100 13.51 -2.66 -12.69
C VAL A 100 12.76 -3.50 -11.67
N ILE A 101 13.20 -3.48 -10.42
CA ILE A 101 12.52 -4.16 -9.32
C ILE A 101 11.08 -3.63 -9.16
N TRP A 102 10.90 -2.31 -9.18
CA TRP A 102 9.57 -1.69 -9.08
C TRP A 102 8.67 -2.10 -10.22
N LEU A 103 9.18 -2.16 -11.45
CA LEU A 103 8.43 -2.66 -12.59
C LEU A 103 7.99 -4.12 -12.39
N VAL A 104 8.91 -4.99 -11.96
CA VAL A 104 8.59 -6.40 -11.69
C VAL A 104 7.57 -6.53 -10.54
N ALA A 105 7.73 -5.78 -9.46
CA ALA A 105 6.79 -5.76 -8.34
C ALA A 105 5.38 -5.30 -8.76
N VAL A 106 5.30 -4.21 -9.52
CA VAL A 106 4.04 -3.67 -10.07
C VAL A 106 3.36 -4.69 -10.99
N LEU A 107 4.11 -5.31 -11.90
CA LEU A 107 3.58 -6.28 -12.86
C LEU A 107 3.17 -7.59 -12.18
N ALA A 108 3.99 -8.13 -11.28
CA ALA A 108 3.71 -9.37 -10.57
C ALA A 108 2.50 -9.21 -9.64
N SER A 109 2.46 -8.14 -8.83
CA SER A 109 1.31 -7.87 -7.96
C SER A 109 0.05 -7.51 -8.75
N GLY A 110 0.19 -6.81 -9.89
CA GLY A 110 -0.93 -6.52 -10.80
C GLY A 110 -1.50 -7.79 -11.44
N LEU A 111 -0.64 -8.72 -11.87
CA LEU A 111 -1.06 -10.02 -12.41
C LEU A 111 -1.71 -10.88 -11.32
N ALA A 112 -1.14 -10.93 -10.13
CA ALA A 112 -1.76 -11.63 -9.00
C ALA A 112 -3.14 -11.02 -8.66
N ALA A 113 -3.27 -9.69 -8.68
CA ALA A 113 -4.54 -9.00 -8.49
C ALA A 113 -5.56 -9.30 -9.59
N LEU A 114 -5.10 -9.47 -10.84
CA LEU A 114 -5.95 -9.89 -11.95
C LEU A 114 -6.48 -11.31 -11.71
N LEU A 115 -5.59 -12.27 -11.40
CA LEU A 115 -5.95 -13.66 -11.16
C LEU A 115 -6.89 -13.82 -9.96
N ILE A 116 -6.52 -13.23 -8.82
CA ILE A 116 -7.36 -13.24 -7.61
C ILE A 116 -8.68 -12.51 -7.88
N GLY A 117 -8.65 -11.39 -8.60
CA GLY A 117 -9.84 -10.62 -8.96
C GLY A 117 -10.83 -11.38 -9.83
N LEU A 118 -10.35 -12.11 -10.85
CA LEU A 118 -11.18 -12.90 -11.76
C LEU A 118 -12.01 -13.97 -11.05
N LEU A 119 -11.49 -14.50 -9.94
CA LEU A 119 -12.17 -15.50 -9.12
C LEU A 119 -13.01 -14.84 -8.02
N SER A 120 -12.43 -13.90 -7.27
CA SER A 120 -13.07 -13.30 -6.10
C SER A 120 -14.28 -12.43 -6.46
N LEU A 121 -14.23 -11.67 -7.55
CA LEU A 121 -15.32 -10.77 -7.99
C LEU A 121 -16.56 -11.51 -8.52
N ARG A 122 -16.52 -12.85 -8.59
CA ARG A 122 -17.72 -13.66 -8.82
C ARG A 122 -18.65 -13.71 -7.61
N THR A 123 -18.15 -13.30 -6.45
CA THR A 123 -18.92 -13.20 -5.21
C THR A 123 -19.04 -11.75 -4.76
N SER A 124 -19.97 -11.46 -3.86
CA SER A 124 -20.24 -10.10 -3.38
C SER A 124 -20.29 -10.04 -1.86
N GLY A 125 -20.07 -8.82 -1.31
CA GLY A 125 -20.14 -8.55 0.12
C GLY A 125 -19.16 -9.39 0.94
N VAL A 126 -19.66 -10.07 1.97
CA VAL A 126 -18.85 -10.85 2.91
C VAL A 126 -18.13 -12.02 2.23
N TYR A 127 -18.74 -12.64 1.21
CA TYR A 127 -18.11 -13.74 0.47
C TYR A 127 -16.84 -13.30 -0.25
N PHE A 128 -16.82 -12.08 -0.82
CA PHE A 128 -15.63 -11.50 -1.43
C PHE A 128 -14.51 -11.32 -0.39
N ILE A 129 -14.84 -10.81 0.79
CA ILE A 129 -13.90 -10.66 1.90
C ILE A 129 -13.29 -12.03 2.26
N MET A 130 -14.12 -13.05 2.45
CA MET A 130 -13.69 -14.41 2.83
C MET A 130 -12.79 -15.06 1.78
N ILE A 131 -13.13 -14.92 0.49
CA ILE A 131 -12.30 -15.47 -0.60
C ILE A 131 -10.95 -14.74 -0.68
N THR A 132 -10.93 -13.41 -0.56
CA THR A 132 -9.67 -12.66 -0.57
C THR A 132 -8.79 -12.98 0.63
N LEU A 133 -9.38 -13.22 1.80
CA LEU A 133 -8.68 -13.71 2.99
C LEU A 133 -8.09 -15.11 2.75
N ALA A 134 -8.85 -16.01 2.13
CA ALA A 134 -8.38 -17.36 1.81
C ALA A 134 -7.19 -17.34 0.86
N PHE A 135 -7.22 -16.52 -0.20
CA PHE A 135 -6.04 -16.29 -1.07
C PHE A 135 -4.87 -15.68 -0.29
N GLY A 136 -5.14 -14.78 0.65
CA GLY A 136 -4.17 -14.26 1.62
C GLY A 136 -3.44 -15.36 2.38
N GLN A 137 -4.21 -16.22 3.04
CA GLN A 137 -3.65 -17.33 3.82
C GLN A 137 -2.94 -18.36 2.94
N MET A 138 -3.47 -18.66 1.75
CA MET A 138 -2.82 -19.56 0.80
C MET A 138 -1.41 -19.05 0.42
N MET A 139 -1.28 -17.76 0.08
CA MET A 139 0.02 -17.18 -0.26
C MET A 139 0.96 -17.07 0.94
N TYR A 140 0.43 -16.78 2.13
CA TYR A 140 1.19 -16.77 3.38
C TYR A 140 1.83 -18.14 3.66
N PHE A 141 1.04 -19.22 3.63
CA PHE A 141 1.56 -20.57 3.85
C PHE A 141 2.46 -21.06 2.72
N PHE A 142 2.19 -20.65 1.48
CA PHE A 142 3.10 -20.90 0.37
C PHE A 142 4.48 -20.30 0.62
N ALA A 143 4.55 -19.05 1.09
CA ALA A 143 5.83 -18.38 1.39
C ALA A 143 6.58 -19.06 2.56
N ILE A 144 5.87 -19.49 3.60
CA ILE A 144 6.43 -20.29 4.70
C ILE A 144 7.04 -21.59 4.16
N SER A 145 6.32 -22.29 3.28
CA SER A 145 6.74 -23.54 2.67
C SER A 145 7.68 -23.37 1.48
N TRP A 146 8.36 -22.22 1.35
CA TRP A 146 9.31 -21.94 0.27
C TRP A 146 10.76 -21.73 0.77
N PRO A 147 11.48 -22.82 1.13
CA PRO A 147 12.84 -22.72 1.70
C PRO A 147 13.86 -22.00 0.82
N ALA A 148 13.72 -22.11 -0.51
CA ALA A 148 14.63 -21.49 -1.47
C ALA A 148 14.73 -19.97 -1.31
N TYR A 149 13.69 -19.33 -0.76
CA TYR A 149 13.62 -17.89 -0.58
C TYR A 149 13.30 -17.49 0.86
N GLY A 150 13.86 -18.26 1.81
CA GLY A 150 13.85 -17.92 3.23
C GLY A 150 12.81 -18.66 4.07
N GLY A 151 11.78 -19.26 3.48
CA GLY A 151 10.75 -20.00 4.22
C GLY A 151 10.19 -19.19 5.41
N GLU A 152 10.21 -19.79 6.60
CA GLU A 152 9.80 -19.14 7.85
C GLU A 152 10.75 -18.01 8.30
N ASP A 153 12.04 -18.15 8.05
CA ASP A 153 13.08 -17.19 8.48
C ASP A 153 13.08 -15.91 7.63
N GLY A 154 12.46 -15.94 6.46
CA GLY A 154 12.50 -14.84 5.49
C GLY A 154 13.86 -14.70 4.81
N LEU A 155 13.97 -13.67 3.98
CA LEU A 155 15.13 -13.42 3.12
C LEU A 155 15.74 -12.06 3.46
N SER A 156 16.98 -12.08 3.95
CA SER A 156 17.76 -10.88 4.28
C SER A 156 18.54 -10.36 3.08
N ILE A 157 18.72 -9.04 3.04
CA ILE A 157 19.31 -8.34 1.90
C ILE A 157 20.49 -7.50 2.40
N TYR A 158 21.70 -7.94 2.06
CA TYR A 158 22.91 -7.38 2.65
C TYR A 158 23.24 -5.97 2.18
N VAL A 159 22.78 -5.57 0.98
CA VAL A 159 23.00 -4.24 0.40
C VAL A 159 21.68 -3.74 -0.17
N ARG A 160 21.24 -2.54 0.24
CA ARG A 160 20.04 -1.91 -0.30
C ARG A 160 20.20 -1.67 -1.81
N ASN A 161 19.12 -1.86 -2.56
CA ASN A 161 19.14 -1.64 -4.01
C ASN A 161 19.43 -0.18 -4.35
N GLY A 162 20.13 0.03 -5.47
CA GLY A 162 20.54 1.35 -5.95
C GLY A 162 19.50 1.97 -6.87
N PHE A 163 19.37 3.29 -6.79
CA PHE A 163 18.67 4.09 -7.78
C PHE A 163 19.71 4.86 -8.61
N PRO A 164 19.61 4.90 -9.96
CA PRO A 164 20.60 5.61 -10.77
C PRO A 164 20.77 7.08 -10.35
N GLY A 165 22.00 7.46 -10.00
CA GLY A 165 22.34 8.84 -9.62
C GLY A 165 22.02 9.25 -8.18
N LEU A 166 21.49 8.35 -7.34
CA LEU A 166 21.21 8.62 -5.92
C LEU A 166 21.84 7.56 -5.01
N ASN A 167 22.29 7.99 -3.84
CA ASN A 167 22.75 7.10 -2.78
C ASN A 167 21.57 6.71 -1.87
N THR A 168 20.98 5.54 -2.13
CA THR A 168 19.83 5.02 -1.38
C THR A 168 20.16 4.58 0.05
N LEU A 169 21.45 4.52 0.42
CA LEU A 169 21.88 4.30 1.80
C LEU A 169 21.69 5.57 2.66
N ASP A 170 21.66 6.74 2.03
CA ASP A 170 21.34 8.00 2.71
C ASP A 170 19.82 8.07 3.00
N PRO A 171 19.39 8.11 4.28
CA PRO A 171 17.98 8.09 4.64
C PRO A 171 17.16 9.20 3.99
N ILE A 172 17.72 10.40 3.81
CA ILE A 172 16.98 11.52 3.23
C ILE A 172 16.72 11.34 1.73
N GLN A 173 17.69 10.77 1.01
CA GLN A 173 17.55 10.50 -0.43
C GLN A 173 16.53 9.40 -0.68
N PHE A 174 16.58 8.33 0.12
CA PHE A 174 15.58 7.27 0.06
C PHE A 174 14.18 7.77 0.44
N TYR A 175 14.08 8.59 1.49
CA TYR A 175 12.83 9.27 1.83
C TYR A 175 12.28 10.09 0.64
N GLY A 176 13.14 10.89 0.00
CA GLY A 176 12.75 11.72 -1.15
C GLY A 176 12.22 10.90 -2.32
N LEU A 177 12.81 9.73 -2.59
CA LEU A 177 12.32 8.78 -3.59
C LEU A 177 10.93 8.23 -3.24
N CYS A 178 10.75 7.72 -2.02
CA CYS A 178 9.45 7.21 -1.56
C CYS A 178 8.37 8.30 -1.58
N PHE A 179 8.72 9.51 -1.13
CA PHE A 179 7.81 10.66 -1.13
C PHE A 179 7.44 11.10 -2.54
N GLY A 180 8.40 11.13 -3.46
CA GLY A 180 8.15 11.41 -4.88
C GLY A 180 7.19 10.40 -5.50
N LEU A 181 7.36 9.10 -5.21
CA LEU A 181 6.45 8.04 -5.66
C LEU A 181 5.06 8.18 -5.04
N LEU A 182 4.95 8.51 -3.74
CA LEU A 182 3.66 8.80 -3.11
C LEU A 182 2.96 9.98 -3.78
N CYS A 183 3.66 11.07 -4.06
CA CYS A 183 3.11 12.22 -4.77
C CYS A 183 2.62 11.83 -6.17
N LEU A 184 3.41 11.04 -6.91
CA LEU A 184 3.02 10.52 -8.22
C LEU A 184 1.73 9.69 -8.14
N VAL A 185 1.66 8.75 -7.19
CA VAL A 185 0.46 7.91 -6.99
C VAL A 185 -0.74 8.72 -6.53
N LEU A 186 -0.56 9.74 -5.68
CA LEU A 186 -1.65 10.65 -5.30
C LEU A 186 -2.18 11.44 -6.50
N VAL A 187 -1.29 11.92 -7.38
CA VAL A 187 -1.70 12.59 -8.63
C VAL A 187 -2.44 11.62 -9.54
N LEU A 188 -1.93 10.40 -9.72
CA LEU A 188 -2.59 9.36 -10.51
C LEU A 188 -3.97 9.02 -9.93
N HIS A 189 -4.08 8.85 -8.61
CA HIS A 189 -5.34 8.59 -7.93
C HIS A 189 -6.33 9.75 -8.10
N ALA A 190 -5.88 11.00 -7.97
CA ALA A 190 -6.71 12.18 -8.20
C ALA A 190 -7.21 12.27 -9.65
N ARG A 191 -6.37 11.93 -10.63
CA ARG A 191 -6.76 11.85 -12.04
C ARG A 191 -7.74 10.70 -12.30
N LEU A 192 -7.51 9.54 -11.68
CA LEU A 192 -8.38 8.37 -11.79
C LEU A 192 -9.78 8.66 -11.25
N MET A 193 -9.89 9.31 -10.09
CA MET A 193 -11.18 9.72 -9.51
C MET A 193 -11.98 10.65 -10.42
N ARG A 194 -11.32 11.56 -11.14
CA ARG A 194 -11.96 12.53 -12.05
C ARG A 194 -12.18 12.00 -13.47
N SER A 195 -11.66 10.82 -13.78
CA SER A 195 -11.77 10.22 -15.11
C SER A 195 -13.16 9.60 -15.34
N PRO A 196 -13.57 9.37 -16.60
CA PRO A 196 -14.80 8.62 -16.92
C PRO A 196 -14.84 7.25 -16.25
N PHE A 197 -13.69 6.58 -16.13
CA PHE A 197 -13.55 5.32 -15.40
C PHE A 197 -13.89 5.48 -13.91
N GLY A 198 -13.37 6.51 -13.26
CA GLY A 198 -13.65 6.78 -11.84
C GLY A 198 -15.13 7.11 -11.59
N LEU A 199 -15.76 7.85 -12.49
CA LEU A 199 -17.20 8.13 -12.44
C LEU A 199 -18.02 6.84 -12.63
N ALA A 200 -17.69 6.03 -13.63
CA ALA A 200 -18.34 4.75 -13.88
C ALA A 200 -18.17 3.76 -12.72
N LEU A 201 -16.97 3.68 -12.14
CA LEU A 201 -16.67 2.83 -10.99
C LEU A 201 -17.43 3.28 -9.74
N ASN A 202 -17.51 4.59 -9.50
CA ASN A 202 -18.32 5.14 -8.40
C ASN A 202 -19.82 4.84 -8.59
N ALA A 203 -20.33 4.96 -9.82
CA ALA A 203 -21.70 4.58 -10.13
C ALA A 203 -21.93 3.07 -9.91
N ALA A 204 -20.95 2.24 -10.31
CA ALA A 204 -21.00 0.79 -10.16
C ALA A 204 -21.01 0.37 -8.67
N ARG A 205 -20.25 1.08 -7.83
CA ARG A 205 -20.26 0.90 -6.37
C ARG A 205 -21.63 1.22 -5.75
N GLN A 206 -22.34 2.22 -6.25
CA GLN A 206 -23.63 2.63 -5.70
C GLN A 206 -24.79 1.74 -6.16
N VAL A 207 -24.96 1.60 -7.48
CA VAL A 207 -26.05 0.83 -8.08
C VAL A 207 -25.55 0.07 -9.31
N PRO A 208 -25.02 -1.16 -9.14
CA PRO A 208 -24.48 -1.97 -10.24
C PRO A 208 -25.46 -2.17 -11.40
N GLU A 209 -26.75 -2.37 -11.10
CA GLU A 209 -27.78 -2.60 -12.12
C GLU A 209 -28.01 -1.39 -13.04
N ARG A 210 -27.86 -0.16 -12.53
CA ARG A 210 -27.96 1.06 -13.35
C ARG A 210 -26.80 1.19 -14.33
N VAL A 211 -25.61 0.77 -13.90
CA VAL A 211 -24.42 0.75 -14.76
C VAL A 211 -24.57 -0.26 -15.88
N ARG A 212 -25.13 -1.44 -15.59
CA ARG A 212 -25.46 -2.45 -16.61
C ARG A 212 -26.48 -1.97 -17.64
N ALA A 213 -27.50 -1.22 -17.20
CA ALA A 213 -28.51 -0.68 -18.11
C ALA A 213 -27.93 0.30 -19.15
N VAL A 214 -26.81 0.94 -18.85
CA VAL A 214 -26.08 1.85 -19.77
C VAL A 214 -25.01 1.10 -20.60
N GLY A 215 -24.94 -0.24 -20.50
CA GLY A 215 -24.05 -1.09 -21.29
C GLY A 215 -22.64 -1.28 -20.71
N LEU A 216 -22.40 -0.86 -19.46
CA LEU A 216 -21.12 -1.05 -18.77
C LEU A 216 -21.16 -2.30 -17.87
N ASP A 217 -20.03 -2.98 -17.75
CA ASP A 217 -19.89 -4.16 -16.88
C ASP A 217 -19.26 -3.77 -15.53
N PRO A 218 -20.02 -3.78 -14.40
CA PRO A 218 -19.49 -3.44 -13.08
C PRO A 218 -18.31 -4.32 -12.66
N VAL A 219 -18.31 -5.60 -13.04
CA VAL A 219 -17.29 -6.56 -12.63
C VAL A 219 -15.95 -6.22 -13.29
N ARG A 220 -15.96 -5.84 -14.57
CA ARG A 220 -14.75 -5.39 -15.28
C ARG A 220 -14.19 -4.10 -14.69
N LEU A 221 -15.06 -3.14 -14.35
CA LEU A 221 -14.64 -1.89 -13.71
C LEU A 221 -13.96 -2.17 -12.35
N GLN A 222 -14.57 -3.03 -11.53
CA GLN A 222 -14.03 -3.46 -10.24
C GLN A 222 -12.72 -4.25 -10.39
N LEU A 223 -12.60 -5.10 -11.41
CA LEU A 223 -11.38 -5.84 -11.70
C LEU A 223 -10.22 -4.92 -12.04
N VAL A 224 -10.43 -3.94 -12.92
CA VAL A 224 -9.41 -2.94 -13.26
C VAL A 224 -9.00 -2.15 -12.02
N ALA A 225 -9.97 -1.76 -11.18
CA ALA A 225 -9.68 -1.06 -9.93
C ALA A 225 -8.83 -1.91 -8.98
N LEU A 226 -9.13 -3.20 -8.85
CA LEU A 226 -8.37 -4.14 -8.02
C LEU A 226 -6.95 -4.36 -8.56
N VAL A 227 -6.78 -4.46 -9.89
CA VAL A 227 -5.46 -4.60 -10.52
C VAL A 227 -4.59 -3.36 -10.27
N ILE A 228 -5.14 -2.16 -10.46
CA ILE A 228 -4.43 -0.90 -10.17
C ILE A 228 -4.08 -0.81 -8.68
N SER A 229 -5.02 -1.19 -7.80
CA SER A 229 -4.81 -1.24 -6.36
C SER A 229 -3.67 -2.18 -5.97
N GLY A 230 -3.69 -3.41 -6.49
CA GLY A 230 -2.66 -4.43 -6.22
C GLY A 230 -1.29 -4.03 -6.75
N ALA A 231 -1.23 -3.41 -7.93
CA ALA A 231 0.01 -2.92 -8.51
C ALA A 231 0.68 -1.82 -7.64
N ILE A 232 -0.11 -0.84 -7.16
CA ILE A 232 0.37 0.22 -6.26
C ILE A 232 0.78 -0.36 -4.89
N THR A 233 -0.02 -1.30 -4.38
CA THR A 233 0.25 -1.96 -3.09
C THR A 233 1.52 -2.81 -3.16
N GLY A 234 1.79 -3.46 -4.31
CA GLY A 234 3.02 -4.19 -4.57
C GLY A 234 4.25 -3.29 -4.65
N LEU A 235 4.14 -2.13 -5.28
CA LEU A 235 5.20 -1.12 -5.24
C LEU A 235 5.54 -0.71 -3.79
N ALA A 236 4.52 -0.49 -2.96
CA ALA A 236 4.72 -0.19 -1.54
C ALA A 236 5.43 -1.33 -0.80
N GLY A 237 5.09 -2.58 -1.10
CA GLY A 237 5.74 -3.76 -0.55
C GLY A 237 7.22 -3.87 -0.90
N ALA A 238 7.58 -3.60 -2.16
CA ALA A 238 8.98 -3.56 -2.60
C ALA A 238 9.78 -2.49 -1.84
N LEU A 239 9.22 -1.28 -1.73
CA LEU A 239 9.84 -0.18 -0.97
C LEU A 239 9.97 -0.50 0.52
N PHE A 240 8.98 -1.19 1.10
CA PHE A 240 9.03 -1.62 2.50
C PHE A 240 10.14 -2.63 2.75
N ALA A 241 10.29 -3.60 1.85
CA ALA A 241 11.40 -4.55 1.91
C ALA A 241 12.75 -3.82 1.75
N ASP A 242 12.83 -2.77 0.93
CA ASP A 242 14.07 -1.98 0.73
C ASP A 242 14.41 -1.16 1.98
N LEU A 243 13.39 -0.61 2.63
CA LEU A 243 13.54 0.10 3.90
C LEU A 243 14.13 -0.84 4.96
N ASN A 244 13.51 -2.01 5.16
CA ASN A 244 13.88 -2.96 6.22
C ASN A 244 15.05 -3.89 5.83
N ARG A 245 15.43 -3.94 4.56
CA ARG A 245 16.45 -4.84 3.99
C ARG A 245 16.17 -6.32 4.29
N PHE A 246 14.89 -6.64 4.35
CA PHE A 246 14.40 -7.95 4.77
C PHE A 246 12.98 -8.14 4.26
N VAL A 247 12.67 -9.35 3.81
CA VAL A 247 11.31 -9.79 3.47
C VAL A 247 10.99 -11.06 4.24
N SER A 248 9.78 -11.14 4.78
CA SER A 248 9.30 -12.30 5.54
C SER A 248 7.85 -12.63 5.20
N PRO A 249 7.39 -13.87 5.47
CA PRO A 249 6.01 -14.26 5.25
C PRO A 249 5.00 -13.37 5.98
N THR A 250 5.38 -12.74 7.10
CA THR A 250 4.52 -11.80 7.84
C THR A 250 3.99 -10.64 6.99
N MET A 251 4.68 -10.25 5.92
CA MET A 251 4.19 -9.25 4.95
C MET A 251 2.96 -9.71 4.16
N LEU A 252 2.76 -11.03 4.02
CA LEU A 252 1.60 -11.68 3.37
C LEU A 252 0.48 -12.01 4.37
N SER A 253 0.68 -11.72 5.66
CA SER A 253 -0.27 -12.08 6.71
C SER A 253 -1.59 -11.31 6.59
N TRP A 254 -2.69 -11.91 7.08
CA TRP A 254 -3.97 -11.22 7.08
C TRP A 254 -3.99 -10.02 8.02
N GLN A 255 -3.14 -10.04 9.06
CA GLN A 255 -2.93 -8.93 9.98
C GLN A 255 -2.44 -7.70 9.23
N MET A 256 -1.46 -7.86 8.33
CA MET A 256 -0.97 -6.76 7.49
C MET A 256 -2.09 -6.18 6.60
N SER A 257 -2.96 -7.02 6.03
CA SER A 257 -4.15 -6.53 5.31
C SER A 257 -5.09 -5.73 6.22
N GLY A 258 -5.27 -6.18 7.46
CA GLY A 258 -6.05 -5.51 8.48
C GLY A 258 -5.46 -4.13 8.83
N GLU A 259 -4.15 -4.03 9.00
CA GLU A 259 -3.45 -2.77 9.26
C GLU A 259 -3.65 -1.78 8.11
N ILE A 260 -3.43 -2.20 6.85
CA ILE A 260 -3.66 -1.34 5.67
C ILE A 260 -5.12 -0.86 5.63
N MET A 261 -6.09 -1.73 5.94
CA MET A 261 -7.51 -1.37 6.05
C MET A 261 -7.75 -0.31 7.13
N VAL A 262 -7.14 -0.48 8.31
CA VAL A 262 -7.23 0.47 9.42
C VAL A 262 -6.68 1.84 9.02
N PHE A 263 -5.59 1.93 8.26
CA PHE A 263 -5.05 3.22 7.78
C PHE A 263 -6.09 3.96 6.94
N VAL A 264 -6.77 3.25 6.03
CA VAL A 264 -7.80 3.86 5.17
C VAL A 264 -9.03 4.27 5.98
N ILE A 265 -9.50 3.45 6.92
CA ILE A 265 -10.68 3.74 7.73
C ILE A 265 -10.43 4.93 8.68
N ILE A 266 -9.32 4.90 9.43
CA ILE A 266 -8.96 5.99 10.35
C ILE A 266 -8.80 7.30 9.59
N GLY A 267 -8.07 7.25 8.47
CA GLY A 267 -7.79 8.42 7.66
C GLY A 267 -9.02 9.01 6.97
N GLY A 268 -9.91 8.15 6.47
CA GLY A 268 -11.14 8.50 5.78
C GLY A 268 -11.26 7.77 4.44
N VAL A 269 -12.21 6.82 4.36
CA VAL A 269 -12.50 6.04 3.16
C VAL A 269 -12.96 6.95 2.02
N ALA A 270 -12.48 6.68 0.79
CA ALA A 270 -12.82 7.40 -0.42
C ALA A 270 -12.38 8.89 -0.46
N ARG A 271 -11.48 9.31 0.44
CA ARG A 271 -10.81 10.61 0.38
C ARG A 271 -9.41 10.46 -0.23
N LEU A 272 -8.94 11.48 -0.96
CA LEU A 272 -7.63 11.45 -1.62
C LEU A 272 -6.48 11.29 -0.61
N PHE A 273 -6.49 12.10 0.44
CA PHE A 273 -5.44 12.14 1.48
C PHE A 273 -5.81 11.39 2.77
N GLY A 274 -7.01 10.80 2.84
CA GLY A 274 -7.43 9.98 3.97
C GLY A 274 -6.36 8.94 4.33
N PRO A 275 -5.97 8.04 3.40
CA PRO A 275 -4.96 7.02 3.65
C PRO A 275 -3.61 7.56 4.14
N VAL A 276 -3.21 8.75 3.68
CA VAL A 276 -1.96 9.41 4.09
C VAL A 276 -2.02 9.84 5.55
N ALA A 277 -3.13 10.46 5.96
CA ALA A 277 -3.36 10.85 7.35
C ALA A 277 -3.41 9.63 8.27
N GLY A 278 -4.10 8.57 7.85
CA GLY A 278 -4.24 7.34 8.64
C GLY A 278 -2.92 6.58 8.82
N ALA A 279 -2.11 6.45 7.76
CA ALA A 279 -0.80 5.82 7.85
C ALA A 279 0.18 6.63 8.71
N GLY A 280 0.20 7.96 8.56
CA GLY A 280 0.99 8.84 9.42
C GLY A 280 0.59 8.76 10.88
N PHE A 281 -0.73 8.75 11.16
CA PHE A 281 -1.26 8.58 12.50
C PHE A 281 -0.88 7.21 13.10
N TYR A 282 -1.02 6.14 12.33
CA TYR A 282 -0.65 4.79 12.79
C TYR A 282 0.82 4.71 13.18
N VAL A 283 1.73 5.18 12.31
CA VAL A 283 3.17 5.12 12.58
C VAL A 283 3.56 5.99 13.78
N LEU A 284 2.92 7.15 13.94
CA LEU A 284 3.13 7.98 15.12
C LEU A 284 2.64 7.30 16.40
N LEU A 285 1.46 6.68 16.35
CA LEU A 285 0.88 5.97 17.49
C LEU A 285 1.71 4.75 17.88
N GLU A 286 2.15 3.96 16.91
CA GLU A 286 3.06 2.82 17.09
C GLU A 286 4.36 3.28 17.75
N HIS A 287 4.96 4.39 17.28
CA HIS A 287 6.19 4.91 17.86
C HIS A 287 6.02 5.38 19.31
N LEU A 288 4.94 6.11 19.61
CA LEU A 288 4.70 6.68 20.93
C LEU A 288 4.26 5.62 21.96
N LEU A 289 3.39 4.70 21.58
CA LEU A 289 2.81 3.71 22.50
C LEU A 289 3.54 2.37 22.50
N GLY A 290 4.22 2.00 21.41
CA GLY A 290 4.98 0.75 21.32
C GLY A 290 6.14 0.69 22.30
N GLY A 291 6.73 1.83 22.67
CA GLY A 291 7.73 1.91 23.73
C GLY A 291 7.18 1.83 25.16
N VAL A 292 5.86 2.01 25.33
CA VAL A 292 5.19 2.04 26.64
C VAL A 292 4.50 0.71 26.97
N SER A 293 3.89 0.06 25.96
CA SER A 293 3.15 -1.19 26.15
C SER A 293 3.28 -2.12 24.96
N GLU A 294 3.47 -3.41 25.24
CA GLU A 294 3.44 -4.48 24.23
C GLU A 294 2.04 -4.61 23.58
N TYR A 295 0.98 -4.25 24.30
CA TYR A 295 -0.41 -4.34 23.82
C TYR A 295 -0.94 -3.04 23.23
N TRP A 296 -0.06 -2.21 22.66
CA TRP A 296 -0.43 -0.88 22.12
C TRP A 296 -1.55 -0.94 21.06
N GLN A 297 -1.71 -2.08 20.37
CA GLN A 297 -2.78 -2.33 19.40
C GLN A 297 -4.19 -2.21 20.00
N ILE A 298 -4.35 -2.41 21.32
CA ILE A 298 -5.64 -2.16 22.01
C ILE A 298 -6.04 -0.69 21.90
N PHE A 299 -5.09 0.23 22.06
CA PHE A 299 -5.35 1.67 21.93
C PHE A 299 -5.66 2.04 20.47
N LEU A 300 -5.00 1.41 19.51
CA LEU A 300 -5.33 1.57 18.09
C LEU A 300 -6.79 1.13 17.81
N GLY A 301 -7.20 -0.03 18.33
CA GLY A 301 -8.57 -0.53 18.19
C GLY A 301 -9.60 0.38 18.85
N LEU A 302 -9.29 0.91 20.04
CA LEU A 302 -10.14 1.90 20.71
C LEU A 302 -10.25 3.19 19.88
N PHE A 303 -9.14 3.70 19.35
CA PHE A 303 -9.15 4.89 18.51
C PHE A 303 -9.94 4.68 17.22
N LEU A 304 -9.77 3.51 16.58
CA LEU A 304 -10.55 3.11 15.41
C LEU A 304 -12.05 3.13 15.72
N LEU A 305 -12.47 2.56 16.85
CA LEU A 305 -13.87 2.59 17.29
C LEU A 305 -14.37 4.03 17.47
N LEU A 306 -13.59 4.90 18.11
CA LEU A 306 -13.96 6.32 18.27
C LEU A 306 -14.11 7.02 16.92
N VAL A 307 -13.19 6.79 15.98
CA VAL A 307 -13.26 7.38 14.64
C VAL A 307 -14.46 6.84 13.86
N VAL A 308 -14.77 5.55 13.95
CA VAL A 308 -15.92 4.96 13.25
C VAL A 308 -17.25 5.45 13.84
N LEU A 309 -17.35 5.56 15.18
CA LEU A 309 -18.58 6.00 15.86
C LEU A 309 -18.83 7.50 15.73
N PHE A 310 -17.78 8.33 15.84
CA PHE A 310 -17.91 9.78 15.92
C PHE A 310 -17.39 10.52 14.68
N GLY A 311 -16.39 9.98 13.99
CA GLY A 311 -15.74 10.58 12.83
C GLY A 311 -16.42 10.23 11.51
N LYS A 312 -17.51 10.93 11.16
CA LYS A 312 -18.15 10.82 9.83
C LYS A 312 -17.15 11.18 8.72
N GLY A 313 -16.51 10.17 8.13
CA GLY A 313 -15.51 10.32 7.06
C GLY A 313 -14.04 10.33 7.54
N GLY A 314 -13.73 9.79 8.72
CA GLY A 314 -12.36 9.64 9.24
C GLY A 314 -11.76 10.94 9.79
N LEU A 315 -10.47 10.91 10.12
CA LEU A 315 -9.70 12.07 10.61
C LEU A 315 -9.81 13.27 9.68
N VAL A 316 -9.64 13.05 8.37
CA VAL A 316 -9.75 14.12 7.37
C VAL A 316 -11.18 14.66 7.32
N GLY A 317 -12.20 13.83 7.56
CA GLY A 317 -13.60 14.27 7.61
C GLY A 317 -13.96 15.09 8.83
N VAL A 318 -13.36 14.80 9.99
CA VAL A 318 -13.51 15.62 11.19
C VAL A 318 -12.90 17.01 10.98
N LEU A 319 -11.72 17.08 10.35
CA LEU A 319 -11.00 18.35 10.13
C LEU A 319 -11.57 19.19 8.98
N ALA A 320 -11.95 18.55 7.86
CA ALA A 320 -12.39 19.25 6.64
C ALA A 320 -13.92 19.40 6.52
N GLY A 321 -14.71 18.65 7.30
CA GLY A 321 -16.16 18.54 7.16
C GLY A 321 -16.60 17.50 6.13
N ARG A 322 -17.92 17.40 5.87
CA ARG A 322 -18.49 16.49 4.84
C ARG A 322 -17.86 16.81 3.48
N ALA A 323 -17.41 15.77 2.77
CA ALA A 323 -16.99 15.90 1.38
C ALA A 323 -18.18 16.45 0.57
N ARG A 324 -18.02 17.63 -0.02
CA ARG A 324 -19.00 18.17 -0.97
C ARG A 324 -18.87 17.33 -2.23
N HIS A 325 -19.90 16.55 -2.54
CA HIS A 325 -20.10 16.01 -3.88
C HIS A 325 -20.60 17.15 -4.76
N ASP A 326 -19.66 18.00 -5.22
CA ASP A 326 -19.91 18.92 -6.33
C ASP A 326 -19.57 18.20 -7.65
#